data_AF-A0A150PS25-F1
#
_entry.id   AF-A0A150PS25-F1
#
_cell.length_a   1.000
_cell.length_b   1.000
_cell.length_c   1.000
_cell.angle_alpha   90.00
_cell.angle_beta   90.00
_cell.angle_gamma   90.00
#
_symmetry.space_group_name_H-M   'P 1'
#
loop_
_entity.id
_entity.type
_entity.pdbx_description
1 polymer ?
#
loop_
_entity_poly.entity_id
_entity_poly.type
_entity_poly.pdbx_seq_one_letter_code
_entity_poly.pdbx_strand_id
1 'polypeptide(L)'
;MQHIAMLVYPGFTALDLIGPQTAFAFSFLEDVQIHLVWKTLDPVTTDTGITLHPTASFEMCPEELAILFVPGGMAGTIALMRDVEVLDFLAERAERATYVTSVCTGSLVLGAAGLLRGYRATTHWGMREVLPLLEAERVDARYVEDRNRITGGGVTSGIDFGLRIAAKMQGEEAAQRAQLVMEYDPDPPFQAGTPESAPAAVVEPLRSRLAPAVADARLAAEQARARW
;
A
#
# COMPACT_ATOMS: atom_id res chain seq x y z
N MET A 1 -8.49 -12.66 18.69
CA MET A 1 -8.00 -11.35 18.23
C MET A 1 -7.18 -11.53 16.96
N GLN A 2 -7.64 -10.96 15.86
CA GLN A 2 -6.96 -10.83 14.57
C GLN A 2 -6.08 -9.57 14.55
N HIS A 3 -4.92 -9.64 13.90
CA HIS A 3 -3.97 -8.54 13.86
C HIS A 3 -3.79 -7.99 12.45
N ILE A 4 -3.83 -6.66 12.32
CA ILE A 4 -3.53 -5.94 11.08
C ILE A 4 -2.23 -5.18 11.32
N ALA A 5 -1.16 -5.53 10.61
CA ALA A 5 0.09 -4.80 10.63
C ALA A 5 0.14 -3.85 9.43
N MET A 6 0.23 -2.54 9.70
CA MET A 6 0.34 -1.51 8.68
C MET A 6 1.67 -0.79 8.83
N LEU A 7 2.55 -0.88 7.83
CA LEU A 7 3.83 -0.18 7.89
C LEU A 7 3.64 1.33 7.92
N VAL A 8 4.46 2.02 8.74
CA VAL A 8 4.65 3.47 8.69
C VAL A 8 6.14 3.74 8.55
N TYR A 9 6.56 4.59 7.62
CA TYR A 9 7.99 4.77 7.32
C TYR A 9 8.33 6.17 6.82
N PRO A 10 9.54 6.72 7.05
CA PRO A 10 9.85 8.09 6.64
C PRO A 10 9.57 8.35 5.15
N GLY A 11 8.79 9.40 4.87
CA GLY A 11 8.45 9.79 3.50
C GLY A 11 7.37 8.92 2.82
N PHE A 12 6.60 8.14 3.57
CA PHE A 12 5.36 7.53 3.06
C PHE A 12 4.26 8.58 2.85
N THR A 13 3.32 8.29 1.95
CA THR A 13 2.13 9.14 1.76
C THR A 13 1.09 8.80 2.82
N ALA A 14 0.77 9.75 3.70
CA ALA A 14 -0.12 9.54 4.85
C ALA A 14 -1.48 8.94 4.45
N LEU A 15 -2.08 9.47 3.38
CA LEU A 15 -3.42 9.07 2.95
C LEU A 15 -3.48 7.61 2.45
N ASP A 16 -2.37 7.06 1.96
CA ASP A 16 -2.29 5.65 1.56
C ASP A 16 -2.55 4.72 2.75
N LEU A 17 -2.15 5.14 3.96
CA LEU A 17 -2.38 4.42 5.22
C LEU A 17 -3.74 4.79 5.83
N ILE A 18 -4.03 6.08 5.96
CA ILE A 18 -5.19 6.57 6.72
C ILE A 18 -6.51 6.12 6.07
N GLY A 19 -6.59 6.09 4.74
CA GLY A 19 -7.78 5.62 4.02
C GLY A 19 -8.21 4.20 4.44
N PRO A 20 -7.37 3.17 4.21
CA PRO A 20 -7.70 1.81 4.61
C PRO A 20 -7.78 1.63 6.13
N GLN A 21 -6.92 2.30 6.91
CA GLN A 21 -6.97 2.22 8.37
C GLN A 21 -8.32 2.68 8.92
N THR A 22 -8.86 3.78 8.38
CA THR A 22 -10.18 4.30 8.75
C THR A 22 -11.28 3.31 8.39
N ALA A 23 -11.25 2.74 7.18
CA ALA A 23 -12.22 1.73 6.76
C ALA A 23 -12.18 0.50 7.68
N PHE A 24 -10.99 0.00 8.04
CA PHE A 24 -10.85 -1.12 8.97
C PHE A 24 -11.37 -0.78 10.37
N ALA A 25 -11.03 0.40 10.90
CA ALA A 25 -11.48 0.83 12.22
C ALA A 25 -13.01 0.99 12.30
N PHE A 26 -13.65 1.50 11.25
CA PHE A 26 -15.10 1.73 11.23
C PHE A 26 -15.92 0.58 10.69
N SER A 27 -15.30 -0.49 10.22
CA SER A 27 -16.02 -1.71 9.82
C SER A 27 -16.50 -2.54 11.02
N PHE A 28 -16.35 -2.01 12.25
CA PHE A 28 -16.70 -2.68 13.51
C PHE A 28 -16.15 -4.10 13.57
N LEU A 29 -14.91 -4.26 13.12
CA LEU A 29 -14.26 -5.56 13.12
C LEU A 29 -14.12 -6.00 14.58
N GLU A 30 -15.00 -6.89 15.03
CA GLU A 30 -14.86 -7.52 16.34
C GLU A 30 -13.51 -8.24 16.38
N ASP A 31 -12.84 -8.17 17.53
CA ASP A 31 -11.55 -8.81 17.76
C ASP A 31 -10.42 -8.39 16.79
N VAL A 32 -10.42 -7.19 16.18
CA VAL A 32 -9.28 -6.71 15.39
C VAL A 32 -8.45 -5.67 16.12
N GLN A 33 -7.13 -5.85 16.07
CA GLN A 33 -6.15 -4.87 16.54
C GLN A 33 -5.27 -4.41 15.38
N ILE A 34 -5.25 -3.09 15.14
CA ILE A 34 -4.39 -2.45 14.15
C ILE A 34 -3.09 -2.02 14.80
N HIS A 35 -1.96 -2.36 14.17
CA HIS A 35 -0.61 -1.98 14.57
C HIS A 35 0.01 -1.09 13.50
N LEU A 36 0.48 0.09 13.89
CA LEU A 36 1.35 0.93 13.06
C LEU A 36 2.79 0.47 13.29
N VAL A 37 3.36 -0.21 12.31
CA VAL A 37 4.60 -0.96 12.47
C VAL A 37 5.78 -0.22 11.83
N TRP A 38 6.85 -0.03 12.59
CA TRP A 38 8.12 0.48 12.06
C TRP A 38 9.34 -0.19 12.72
N LYS A 39 10.55 0.26 12.40
CA LYS A 39 11.80 -0.24 13.01
C LYS A 39 11.86 0.07 14.50
N THR A 40 11.53 1.30 14.86
CA THR A 40 11.51 1.82 16.23
C THR A 40 10.16 2.46 16.53
N LEU A 41 9.96 2.88 17.78
CA LEU A 41 8.78 3.65 18.20
C LEU A 41 8.98 5.17 18.05
N ASP A 42 10.08 5.59 17.44
CA ASP A 42 10.32 7.01 17.18
C ASP A 42 9.30 7.56 16.19
N PRO A 43 8.90 8.85 16.31
CA PRO A 43 7.94 9.44 15.40
C PRO A 43 8.43 9.42 13.95
N VAL A 44 7.54 9.11 13.03
CA VAL A 44 7.80 9.00 11.59
C VAL A 44 7.08 10.12 10.85
N THR A 45 7.80 10.89 10.05
CA THR A 45 7.23 11.98 9.24
C THR A 45 6.96 11.53 7.80
N THR A 46 5.75 11.80 7.34
CA THR A 46 5.24 11.53 5.98
C THR A 46 5.81 12.50 4.94
N ASP A 47 5.59 12.22 3.66
CA ASP A 47 5.99 13.11 2.55
C ASP A 47 5.24 14.46 2.54
N THR A 48 4.10 14.55 3.22
CA THR A 48 3.32 15.78 3.42
C THR A 48 3.51 16.42 4.80
N GLY A 49 4.47 15.95 5.61
CA GLY A 49 4.85 16.57 6.88
C GLY A 49 3.97 16.21 8.10
N ILE A 50 3.00 15.31 7.96
CA ILE A 50 2.28 14.72 9.10
C ILE A 50 3.22 13.74 9.80
N THR A 51 3.34 13.85 11.11
CA THR A 51 4.12 12.92 11.95
C THR A 51 3.19 11.94 12.65
N LEU A 52 3.50 10.65 12.56
CA LEU A 52 2.77 9.57 13.23
C LEU A 52 3.70 8.84 14.21
N HIS A 53 3.12 8.29 15.27
CA HIS A 53 3.82 7.43 16.20
C HIS A 53 3.56 5.96 15.83
N PRO A 54 4.61 5.17 15.53
CA PRO A 54 4.47 3.72 15.46
C PRO A 54 3.93 3.18 16.78
N THR A 55 3.07 2.16 16.71
CA THR A 55 2.54 1.47 17.89
C THR A 55 3.23 0.13 18.13
N ALA A 56 3.99 -0.36 17.16
CA ALA A 56 4.81 -1.56 17.27
C ALA A 56 6.15 -1.40 16.51
N SER A 57 7.23 -1.94 17.07
CA SER A 57 8.44 -2.21 16.31
C SER A 57 8.30 -3.51 15.52
N PHE A 58 9.27 -3.85 14.66
CA PHE A 58 9.31 -5.16 14.00
C PHE A 58 9.34 -6.32 15.01
N GLU A 59 10.09 -6.17 16.10
CA GLU A 59 10.16 -7.16 17.19
C GLU A 59 8.85 -7.31 17.95
N MET A 60 8.11 -6.22 18.15
CA MET A 60 6.82 -6.24 18.87
C MET A 60 5.63 -6.60 17.97
N CYS A 61 5.82 -6.59 16.65
CA CYS A 61 4.75 -6.92 15.71
C CYS A 61 4.35 -8.39 15.85
N PRO A 62 3.04 -8.70 16.02
CA PRO A 62 2.56 -10.08 16.06
C PRO A 62 3.05 -10.90 14.87
N GLU A 63 3.30 -12.18 15.11
CA GLU A 63 3.77 -13.12 14.08
C GLU A 63 2.65 -13.51 13.10
N GLU A 64 1.47 -13.82 13.63
CA GLU A 64 0.27 -14.18 12.85
C GLU A 64 -0.55 -12.93 12.53
N LEU A 65 -0.78 -12.69 11.24
CA LEU A 65 -1.46 -11.48 10.76
C LEU A 65 -2.69 -11.85 9.93
N ALA A 66 -3.81 -11.18 10.18
CA ALA A 66 -4.92 -11.18 9.23
C ALA A 66 -4.56 -10.36 7.98
N ILE A 67 -3.88 -9.23 8.17
CA ILE A 67 -3.43 -8.36 7.07
C ILE A 67 -2.01 -7.86 7.37
N LEU A 68 -1.12 -8.06 6.40
CA LEU A 68 0.12 -7.29 6.28
C LEU A 68 -0.09 -6.20 5.22
N PHE A 69 0.16 -4.95 5.56
CA PHE A 69 -0.14 -3.79 4.71
C PHE A 69 1.07 -2.86 4.55
N VAL A 70 1.35 -2.47 3.31
CA VAL A 70 2.40 -1.49 2.97
C VAL A 70 1.78 -0.28 2.24
N PRO A 71 1.83 0.93 2.82
CA PRO A 71 1.44 2.15 2.09
C PRO A 71 2.50 2.53 1.06
N GLY A 72 2.14 3.42 0.13
CA GLY A 72 3.07 4.02 -0.81
C GLY A 72 3.69 5.33 -0.31
N GLY A 73 4.19 6.07 -1.28
CA GLY A 73 5.12 7.19 -1.15
C GLY A 73 5.95 7.33 -2.42
N MET A 74 6.89 8.26 -2.42
CA MET A 74 7.83 8.40 -3.54
C MET A 74 9.24 8.00 -3.11
N ALA A 75 10.00 8.96 -2.57
CA ALA A 75 11.37 8.72 -2.11
C ALA A 75 11.44 7.70 -0.98
N GLY A 76 10.49 7.73 -0.04
CA GLY A 76 10.42 6.75 1.05
C GLY A 76 10.26 5.32 0.52
N THR A 77 9.31 5.09 -0.38
CA THR A 77 9.09 3.77 -0.98
C THR A 77 10.33 3.26 -1.73
N ILE A 78 10.96 4.11 -2.54
CA ILE A 78 12.16 3.73 -3.30
C ILE A 78 13.34 3.41 -2.36
N ALA A 79 13.46 4.11 -1.24
CA ALA A 79 14.43 3.76 -0.20
C ALA A 79 14.13 2.38 0.42
N LEU A 80 12.86 2.10 0.74
CA LEU A 80 12.43 0.82 1.31
C LEU A 80 12.66 -0.37 0.37
N MET A 81 12.58 -0.18 -0.95
CA MET A 81 12.92 -1.22 -1.93
C MET A 81 14.39 -1.70 -1.83
N ARG A 82 15.25 -0.96 -1.11
CA ARG A 82 16.66 -1.28 -0.87
C ARG A 82 16.96 -1.62 0.58
N ASP A 83 15.97 -1.50 1.46
CA ASP A 83 16.14 -1.67 2.89
C ASP A 83 15.99 -3.14 3.27
N VAL A 84 17.13 -3.81 3.44
CA VAL A 84 17.20 -5.25 3.71
C VAL A 84 16.37 -5.64 4.93
N GLU A 85 16.44 -4.86 6.01
CA GLU A 85 15.71 -5.13 7.25
C GLU A 85 14.19 -5.10 7.03
N VAL A 86 13.69 -4.12 6.29
CA VAL A 86 12.25 -4.00 5.95
C VAL A 86 11.82 -5.15 5.06
N LEU A 87 12.61 -5.45 4.02
CA LEU A 87 12.27 -6.50 3.06
C LEU A 87 12.26 -7.88 3.70
N ASP A 88 13.20 -8.16 4.61
CA ASP A 88 13.27 -9.43 5.35
C ASP A 88 12.11 -9.55 6.34
N PHE A 89 11.78 -8.47 7.06
CA PHE A 89 10.58 -8.43 7.93
C PHE A 89 9.29 -8.72 7.14
N LEU A 90 9.14 -8.10 5.96
CA LEU A 90 7.98 -8.31 5.10
C LEU A 90 7.92 -9.75 4.59
N ALA A 91 9.05 -10.32 4.17
CA ALA A 91 9.13 -11.70 3.71
C ALA A 91 8.71 -12.68 4.83
N GLU A 92 9.25 -12.50 6.03
CA GLU A 92 8.95 -13.33 7.20
C GLU A 92 7.47 -13.23 7.60
N ARG A 93 6.93 -12.01 7.75
CA ARG A 93 5.52 -11.81 8.15
C ARG A 93 4.54 -12.29 7.07
N ALA A 94 4.90 -12.20 5.80
CA ALA A 94 4.06 -12.66 4.70
C ALA A 94 3.83 -14.18 4.69
N GLU A 95 4.72 -14.98 5.29
CA GLU A 95 4.53 -16.44 5.42
C GLU A 95 3.33 -16.79 6.30
N ARG A 96 2.99 -15.91 7.26
CA ARG A 96 1.95 -16.10 8.28
C ARG A 96 0.81 -15.09 8.18
N ALA A 97 0.82 -14.28 7.12
CA ALA A 97 -0.25 -13.34 6.84
C ALA A 97 -1.35 -14.00 6.02
N THR A 98 -2.60 -13.86 6.47
CA THR A 98 -3.77 -14.30 5.70
C THR A 98 -3.84 -13.52 4.38
N TYR A 99 -3.66 -12.19 4.42
CA TYR A 99 -3.55 -11.34 3.23
C TYR A 99 -2.28 -10.49 3.27
N VAL A 100 -1.58 -10.44 2.13
CA VAL A 100 -0.41 -9.57 1.90
C VAL A 100 -0.85 -8.44 0.97
N THR A 101 -0.77 -7.21 1.44
CA THR A 101 -1.50 -6.12 0.82
C THR A 101 -0.73 -4.81 0.74
N SER A 102 -1.14 -3.96 -0.20
CA SER A 102 -0.54 -2.62 -0.34
C SER A 102 -1.47 -1.67 -1.06
N VAL A 103 -1.17 -0.38 -0.93
CA VAL A 103 -1.77 0.70 -1.72
C VAL A 103 -0.65 1.47 -2.41
N CYS A 104 -0.95 2.01 -3.59
CA CYS A 104 -0.07 2.89 -4.35
C CYS A 104 1.26 2.19 -4.66
N THR A 105 2.37 2.89 -4.46
CA THR A 105 3.72 2.37 -4.67
C THR A 105 4.18 1.36 -3.61
N GLY A 106 3.39 1.11 -2.55
CA GLY A 106 3.70 0.08 -1.55
C GLY A 106 3.82 -1.33 -2.14
N SER A 107 3.13 -1.58 -3.26
CA SER A 107 3.27 -2.81 -4.06
C SER A 107 4.68 -3.01 -4.61
N LEU A 108 5.43 -1.94 -4.85
CA LEU A 108 6.83 -2.05 -5.29
C LEU A 108 7.74 -2.57 -4.17
N VAL A 109 7.44 -2.22 -2.91
CA VAL A 109 8.17 -2.77 -1.75
C VAL A 109 7.84 -4.25 -1.57
N LEU A 110 6.57 -4.64 -1.72
CA LEU A 110 6.18 -6.06 -1.73
C LEU A 110 6.89 -6.83 -2.86
N GLY A 111 6.94 -6.25 -4.07
CA GLY A 111 7.66 -6.84 -5.20
C GLY A 111 9.16 -6.94 -4.94
N ALA A 112 9.78 -5.92 -4.34
CA ALA A 112 11.19 -5.95 -3.94
C ALA A 112 11.48 -7.04 -2.90
N ALA A 113 10.55 -7.31 -2.00
CA ALA A 113 10.59 -8.44 -1.05
C ALA A 113 10.31 -9.81 -1.72
N GLY A 114 10.10 -9.84 -3.04
CA GLY A 114 9.81 -11.05 -3.80
C GLY A 114 8.40 -11.60 -3.60
N LEU A 115 7.49 -10.85 -2.98
CA LEU A 115 6.16 -11.31 -2.57
C LEU A 115 5.11 -11.28 -3.68
N LEU A 116 5.44 -10.70 -4.84
CA LEU A 116 4.55 -10.54 -5.99
C LEU A 116 4.98 -11.35 -7.22
N ARG A 117 5.99 -12.22 -7.11
CA ARG A 117 6.45 -13.06 -8.23
C ARG A 117 5.32 -13.96 -8.75
N GLY A 118 4.93 -13.77 -10.01
CA GLY A 118 3.83 -14.51 -10.63
C GLY A 118 2.45 -14.19 -10.04
N TYR A 119 2.30 -13.05 -9.36
CA TYR A 119 1.01 -12.52 -8.91
C TYR A 119 0.56 -11.35 -9.78
N ARG A 120 -0.74 -11.24 -10.00
CA ARG A 120 -1.36 -10.05 -10.58
C ARG A 120 -1.37 -8.93 -9.55
N ALA A 121 -0.91 -7.74 -9.93
CA ALA A 121 -0.84 -6.59 -9.04
C ALA A 121 -1.02 -5.26 -9.78
N THR A 122 -1.50 -4.25 -9.05
CA THR A 122 -1.52 -2.84 -9.47
C THR A 122 -0.63 -1.98 -8.56
N THR A 123 -0.37 -0.76 -8.98
CA THR A 123 0.40 0.25 -8.23
C THR A 123 -0.06 1.66 -8.64
N HIS A 124 0.62 2.71 -8.14
CA HIS A 124 0.40 4.08 -8.60
C HIS A 124 0.58 4.19 -10.12
N TRP A 125 -0.29 4.93 -10.81
CA TRP A 125 -0.30 5.02 -12.28
C TRP A 125 1.07 5.42 -12.87
N GLY A 126 1.77 6.34 -12.20
CA GLY A 126 3.10 6.81 -12.61
C GLY A 126 4.24 5.82 -12.40
N MET A 127 4.00 4.68 -11.75
CA MET A 127 5.02 3.67 -11.42
C MET A 127 4.71 2.27 -11.95
N ARG A 128 3.61 2.10 -12.71
CA ARG A 128 3.15 0.78 -13.17
C ARG A 128 4.20 0.01 -13.98
N GLU A 129 5.09 0.68 -14.69
CA GLU A 129 6.17 0.06 -15.48
C GLU A 129 7.26 -0.63 -14.63
N VAL A 130 7.32 -0.35 -13.33
CA VAL A 130 8.30 -0.97 -12.43
C VAL A 130 7.84 -2.38 -11.99
N LEU A 131 6.53 -2.63 -11.90
CA LEU A 131 5.99 -3.90 -11.41
C LEU A 131 6.51 -5.14 -12.18
N PRO A 132 6.55 -5.15 -13.52
CA PRO A 132 7.07 -6.31 -14.26
C PRO A 132 8.56 -6.61 -13.99
N LEU A 133 9.36 -5.62 -13.59
CA LEU A 133 10.76 -5.83 -13.22
C LEU A 133 10.90 -6.64 -11.92
N LEU A 134 9.84 -6.65 -11.11
CA LEU A 134 9.70 -7.41 -9.86
C LEU A 134 8.90 -8.71 -10.07
N GLU A 135 8.78 -9.16 -11.32
CA GLU A 135 8.06 -10.38 -11.75
C GLU A 135 6.56 -10.41 -11.39
N ALA A 136 5.97 -9.24 -11.13
CA ALA A 136 4.52 -9.11 -10.97
C ALA A 136 3.84 -8.96 -12.34
N GLU A 137 2.69 -9.61 -12.52
CA GLU A 137 1.83 -9.40 -13.68
C GLU A 137 1.05 -8.09 -13.48
N ARG A 138 1.49 -7.03 -14.15
CA ARG A 138 0.87 -5.70 -14.06
C ARG A 138 -0.59 -5.74 -14.55
N VAL A 139 -1.49 -5.24 -13.71
CA VAL A 139 -2.90 -5.01 -14.05
C VAL A 139 -3.25 -3.54 -13.77
N ASP A 140 -3.73 -2.84 -14.81
CA ASP A 140 -4.09 -1.42 -14.73
C ASP A 140 -5.51 -1.25 -14.17
N ALA A 141 -5.67 -1.54 -12.88
CA ALA A 141 -6.93 -1.40 -12.17
C ALA A 141 -6.77 -0.62 -10.86
N ARG A 142 -7.89 -0.11 -10.33
CA ARG A 142 -7.94 0.56 -9.03
C ARG A 142 -7.70 -0.39 -7.86
N TYR A 143 -8.11 -1.65 -8.04
CA TYR A 143 -8.01 -2.73 -7.08
C TYR A 143 -7.72 -4.03 -7.82
N VAL A 144 -6.76 -4.82 -7.34
CA VAL A 144 -6.40 -6.13 -7.88
C VAL A 144 -6.27 -7.11 -6.73
N GLU A 145 -6.99 -8.22 -6.82
CA GLU A 145 -6.87 -9.37 -5.93
C GLU A 145 -6.42 -10.58 -6.74
N ASP A 146 -5.36 -11.24 -6.26
CA ASP A 146 -4.88 -12.51 -6.78
C ASP A 146 -4.49 -13.41 -5.60
N ARG A 147 -5.28 -14.47 -5.40
CA ARG A 147 -5.17 -15.38 -4.25
C ARG A 147 -5.21 -14.57 -2.95
N ASN A 148 -4.09 -14.49 -2.23
CA ASN A 148 -3.99 -13.70 -0.99
C ASN A 148 -3.17 -12.41 -1.13
N ARG A 149 -2.83 -12.00 -2.36
CA ARG A 149 -2.21 -10.70 -2.65
C ARG A 149 -3.30 -9.72 -3.08
N ILE A 150 -3.41 -8.60 -2.36
CA ILE A 150 -4.40 -7.57 -2.65
C ILE A 150 -3.70 -6.21 -2.78
N THR A 151 -3.81 -5.57 -3.94
CA THR A 151 -3.13 -4.30 -4.22
C THR A 151 -4.12 -3.24 -4.68
N GLY A 152 -3.98 -2.04 -4.11
CA GLY A 152 -4.70 -0.83 -4.51
C GLY A 152 -3.83 0.08 -5.38
N GLY A 153 -4.46 0.82 -6.29
CA GLY A 153 -3.81 1.83 -7.12
C GLY A 153 -3.37 3.07 -6.32
N GLY A 154 -3.37 4.25 -6.94
CA GLY A 154 -2.88 5.47 -6.31
C GLY A 154 -3.74 5.94 -5.11
N VAL A 155 -3.07 6.34 -4.04
CA VAL A 155 -3.54 7.19 -2.94
C VAL A 155 -4.97 6.91 -2.44
N THR A 156 -5.97 7.57 -3.01
CA THR A 156 -7.37 7.47 -2.57
C THR A 156 -8.00 6.10 -2.83
N SER A 157 -7.37 5.26 -3.67
CA SER A 157 -7.80 3.87 -3.83
C SER A 157 -7.77 3.08 -2.53
N GLY A 158 -6.99 3.52 -1.54
CA GLY A 158 -6.90 2.90 -0.21
C GLY A 158 -8.23 2.87 0.53
N ILE A 159 -9.14 3.82 0.28
CA ILE A 159 -10.48 3.83 0.90
C ILE A 159 -11.32 2.69 0.32
N ASP A 160 -11.44 2.61 -1.02
CA ASP A 160 -12.17 1.52 -1.68
C ASP A 160 -11.57 0.15 -1.38
N PHE A 161 -10.24 0.07 -1.34
CA PHE A 161 -9.50 -1.11 -0.96
C PHE A 161 -9.86 -1.56 0.46
N GLY A 162 -9.90 -0.63 1.42
CA GLY A 162 -10.26 -0.92 2.80
C GLY A 162 -11.68 -1.44 2.94
N LEU A 163 -12.64 -0.79 2.28
CA LEU A 163 -14.05 -1.23 2.26
C LEU A 163 -14.22 -2.61 1.62
N ARG A 164 -13.50 -2.90 0.52
CA ARG A 164 -13.53 -4.23 -0.13
C ARG A 164 -12.97 -5.33 0.76
N ILE A 165 -11.85 -5.07 1.45
CA ILE A 165 -11.28 -6.05 2.38
C ILE A 165 -12.18 -6.23 3.61
N ALA A 166 -12.77 -5.16 4.13
CA ALA A 166 -13.75 -5.27 5.21
C ALA A 166 -14.94 -6.16 4.83
N ALA A 167 -15.47 -5.98 3.61
CA ALA A 167 -16.54 -6.83 3.07
C ALA A 167 -16.09 -8.30 2.98
N LYS A 168 -14.84 -8.53 2.58
CA LYS A 168 -14.26 -9.88 2.49
C LYS A 168 -14.08 -10.54 3.85
N MET A 169 -13.74 -9.77 4.89
CA MET A 169 -13.45 -10.31 6.22
C MET A 169 -14.69 -10.49 7.09
N GLN A 170 -15.67 -9.58 7.01
CA GLN A 170 -16.83 -9.55 7.91
C GLN A 170 -18.18 -9.48 7.19
N GLY A 171 -18.19 -9.52 5.86
CA GLY A 171 -19.41 -9.44 5.04
C GLY A 171 -19.78 -8.03 4.61
N GLU A 172 -20.64 -7.96 3.59
CA GLU A 172 -21.01 -6.70 2.92
C GLU A 172 -21.64 -5.67 3.86
N GLU A 173 -22.46 -6.11 4.82
CA GLU A 173 -23.13 -5.21 5.75
C GLU A 173 -22.14 -4.42 6.62
N ALA A 174 -21.07 -5.06 7.09
CA ALA A 174 -20.02 -4.40 7.88
C ALA A 174 -19.33 -3.31 7.05
N ALA A 175 -19.00 -3.59 5.79
CA ALA A 175 -18.41 -2.61 4.88
C ALA A 175 -19.36 -1.46 4.54
N GLN A 176 -20.65 -1.74 4.32
CA GLN A 176 -21.66 -0.72 4.06
C GLN A 176 -21.86 0.21 5.28
N ARG A 177 -21.84 -0.34 6.50
CA ARG A 177 -21.85 0.46 7.73
C ARG A 177 -20.62 1.36 7.82
N ALA A 178 -19.43 0.83 7.56
CA ALA A 178 -18.20 1.63 7.51
C ALA A 178 -18.31 2.75 6.48
N GLN A 179 -18.76 2.43 5.27
CA GLN A 179 -18.96 3.40 4.19
C GLN A 179 -19.92 4.52 4.61
N LEU A 180 -21.03 4.18 5.26
CA LEU A 180 -22.03 5.14 5.74
C LEU A 180 -21.50 6.00 6.89
N VAL A 181 -20.76 5.43 7.85
CA VAL A 181 -20.12 6.19 8.95
C VAL A 181 -19.09 7.17 8.41
N MET A 182 -18.36 6.78 7.36
CA MET A 182 -17.40 7.64 6.68
C MET A 182 -18.06 8.68 5.78
N GLU A 183 -19.37 8.59 5.53
CA GLU A 183 -20.10 9.33 4.50
C GLU A 183 -19.34 9.28 3.16
N TYR A 184 -18.82 8.08 2.82
CA TYR A 184 -18.02 7.89 1.62
C TYR A 184 -18.90 7.80 0.37
N ASP A 185 -19.33 8.97 -0.07
CA ASP A 185 -20.05 9.26 -1.31
C ASP A 185 -19.27 10.34 -2.09
N PRO A 186 -18.17 9.95 -2.76
CA PRO A 186 -17.26 10.92 -3.36
C PRO A 186 -17.90 11.64 -4.55
N ASP A 187 -17.86 12.98 -4.53
CA ASP A 187 -18.23 13.86 -5.65
C ASP A 187 -17.01 14.72 -6.09
N PRO A 188 -16.08 14.17 -6.90
CA PRO A 188 -14.87 14.89 -7.27
C PRO A 188 -15.19 16.09 -8.19
N PRO A 189 -14.66 17.30 -7.91
CA PRO A 189 -14.94 18.49 -8.71
C PRO A 189 -14.30 18.47 -10.11
N PHE A 190 -13.44 17.49 -10.40
CA PHE A 190 -12.74 17.35 -11.67
C PHE A 190 -12.61 15.88 -12.09
N GLN A 191 -12.64 15.62 -13.40
CA GLN A 191 -12.43 14.29 -13.98
C GLN A 191 -10.95 13.99 -14.32
N ALA A 192 -10.03 14.34 -13.41
CA ALA A 192 -8.59 14.23 -13.66
C ALA A 192 -7.87 13.19 -12.76
N GLY A 193 -8.62 12.23 -12.20
CA GLY A 193 -8.09 11.22 -11.27
C GLY A 193 -7.28 10.09 -11.89
N THR A 194 -7.27 9.97 -13.23
CA THR A 194 -6.53 8.94 -13.96
C THR A 194 -5.84 9.56 -15.18
N PRO A 195 -4.69 9.02 -15.65
CA PRO A 195 -4.06 9.51 -16.87
C PRO A 195 -4.94 9.29 -18.12
N GLU A 196 -5.89 8.36 -18.08
CA GLU A 196 -6.83 8.09 -19.17
C GLU A 196 -7.96 9.14 -19.25
N SER A 197 -8.36 9.74 -18.12
CA SER A 197 -9.44 10.74 -18.07
C SER A 197 -8.94 12.20 -18.00
N ALA A 198 -7.71 12.41 -17.52
CA ALA A 198 -7.16 13.75 -17.33
C ALA A 198 -6.73 14.41 -18.65
N PRO A 199 -6.80 15.76 -18.78
CA PRO A 199 -6.28 16.47 -19.94
C PRO A 199 -4.78 16.20 -20.14
N ALA A 200 -4.33 16.06 -21.39
CA ALA A 200 -2.92 15.83 -21.71
C ALA A 200 -1.99 16.91 -21.13
N ALA A 201 -2.45 18.17 -21.09
CA ALA A 201 -1.72 19.29 -20.50
C ALA A 201 -1.46 19.14 -18.98
N VAL A 202 -2.23 18.29 -18.29
CA VAL A 202 -2.01 17.93 -16.87
C VAL A 202 -1.09 16.71 -16.76
N VAL A 203 -1.31 15.71 -17.63
CA VAL A 203 -0.60 14.42 -17.57
C VAL A 203 0.87 14.56 -17.95
N GLU A 204 1.19 15.22 -19.07
CA GLU A 204 2.55 15.24 -19.61
C GLU A 204 3.58 15.92 -18.70
N PRO A 205 3.31 17.10 -18.12
CA PRO A 205 4.25 17.71 -17.17
C PRO A 205 4.48 16.85 -15.93
N LEU A 206 3.44 16.14 -15.48
CA LEU A 206 3.53 15.25 -14.32
C LEU A 206 4.36 14.00 -14.65
N ARG A 207 4.22 13.42 -15.85
CA ARG A 207 5.10 12.35 -16.32
C ARG A 207 6.57 12.79 -16.36
N SER A 208 6.86 13.97 -16.92
CA SER A 208 8.22 14.51 -16.94
C SER A 208 8.78 14.70 -15.52
N ARG A 209 7.95 15.19 -14.59
CA ARG A 209 8.33 15.37 -13.18
C ARG A 209 8.60 14.04 -12.47
N LEU A 210 7.88 12.97 -12.81
CA LEU A 210 8.03 11.65 -12.22
C LEU A 210 9.19 10.84 -12.83
N ALA A 211 9.62 11.16 -14.05
CA ALA A 211 10.61 10.37 -14.79
C ALA A 211 11.92 10.06 -14.00
N PRO A 212 12.52 10.99 -13.25
CA PRO A 212 13.69 10.67 -12.44
C PRO A 212 13.40 9.62 -11.34
N ALA A 213 12.25 9.72 -10.68
CA ALA A 213 11.84 8.76 -9.66
C ALA A 213 11.52 7.38 -10.27
N VAL A 214 10.93 7.34 -11.46
CA VAL A 214 10.72 6.09 -12.21
C VAL A 214 12.07 5.44 -12.54
N ALA A 215 13.05 6.20 -13.02
CA ALA A 215 14.38 5.67 -13.30
C ALA A 215 15.05 5.10 -12.04
N ASP A 216 14.94 5.79 -10.90
CA ASP A 216 15.48 5.31 -9.63
C ASP A 216 14.76 4.05 -9.11
N ALA A 217 13.43 4.00 -9.22
CA ALA A 217 12.64 2.83 -8.86
C ALA A 217 12.99 1.59 -9.71
N ARG A 218 13.29 1.77 -11.01
CA ARG A 218 13.77 0.68 -11.88
C ARG A 218 15.11 0.14 -11.41
N LEU A 219 16.05 1.01 -11.06
CA LEU A 219 17.34 0.60 -10.50
C LEU A 219 17.17 -0.13 -9.17
N ALA A 220 16.28 0.37 -8.29
CA ALA A 220 15.95 -0.29 -7.03
C ALA A 220 15.36 -1.69 -7.26
N ALA A 221 14.48 -1.85 -8.24
CA ALA A 221 13.87 -3.14 -8.59
C ALA A 221 14.92 -4.15 -9.08
N GLU A 222 15.85 -3.72 -9.94
CA GLU A 222 16.95 -4.58 -10.41
C GLU A 222 17.87 -5.03 -9.28
N GLN A 223 18.20 -4.12 -8.35
CA GLN A 223 18.98 -4.42 -7.16
C GLN A 223 18.26 -5.40 -6.22
N ALA A 224 16.97 -5.19 -5.99
CA ALA A 224 16.16 -6.07 -5.16
C ALA A 224 16.08 -7.49 -5.76
N ARG A 225 15.86 -7.60 -7.08
CA ARG A 225 15.80 -8.90 -7.77
C ARG A 225 17.11 -9.68 -7.67
N ALA A 226 18.27 -9.02 -7.62
CA ALA A 226 19.55 -9.72 -7.47
C ALA A 226 19.70 -10.46 -6.11
N ARG A 227 18.79 -10.24 -5.17
CA ARG A 227 18.78 -10.91 -3.86
C ARG A 227 18.07 -12.26 -3.87
N TRP A 228 17.32 -12.60 -4.92
CA TRP A 228 16.46 -13.78 -4.94
C TRP A 228 16.20 -14.37 -6.31
#